data_AF-A0A1Q6TUM1-F1
#
_entry.id   AF-A0A1Q6TUM1-F1
#
_cell.length_a   1.000
_cell.length_b   1.000
_cell.length_c   1.000
_cell.angle_alpha   90.00
_cell.angle_beta   90.00
_cell.angle_gamma   90.00
#
_symmetry.space_group_name_H-M   'P 1'
#
loop_
_entity.id
_entity.type
_entity.pdbx_description
1 polymer ?
#
loop_
_entity_poly.entity_id
_entity_poly.type
_entity_poly.pdbx_seq_one_letter_code
_entity_poly.pdbx_strand_id
1 'polypeptide(L)'
;MAIITMAQQNGSNVSVKYGNYSTQLSGTLIGFTQNAIFIQNNRSISIHIMRNNQLVSSGRNIQLSGSDEAKMYGNKLGIKRGAMILLYDETGKPAGQTSAR
;
A
#
# COMPACT_ATOMS: atom_id res chain seq x y z
N MET A 1 -2.65 19.88 -5.87
CA MET A 1 -3.00 18.45 -5.73
C MET A 1 -2.58 18.01 -4.34
N ALA A 2 -3.48 17.43 -3.55
CA ALA A 2 -3.14 16.94 -2.22
C ALA A 2 -2.26 15.69 -2.33
N ILE A 3 -1.24 15.60 -1.47
CA ILE A 3 -0.35 14.45 -1.34
C ILE A 3 -0.45 13.89 0.08
N ILE A 4 -0.19 12.59 0.22
CA ILE A 4 -0.07 11.94 1.52
C ILE A 4 1.25 12.39 2.16
N THR A 5 1.17 12.94 3.36
CA THR A 5 2.33 13.44 4.12
C THR A 5 2.66 12.55 5.31
N MET A 6 1.70 11.78 5.79
CA MET A 6 1.86 10.93 6.96
C MET A 6 0.88 9.77 6.93
N ALA A 7 1.35 8.58 7.34
CA ALA A 7 0.51 7.47 7.72
C ALA A 7 1.04 6.87 9.03
N GLN A 8 0.17 6.69 10.02
CA GLN A 8 0.54 6.18 11.33
C GLN A 8 -0.40 5.05 11.73
N GLN A 9 0.18 3.91 12.13
CA GLN A 9 -0.57 2.77 12.66
C GLN A 9 -0.74 2.88 14.18
N ASN A 10 -1.95 2.59 14.64
CA ASN A 10 -2.29 2.40 16.05
C ASN A 10 -3.21 1.17 16.18
N GLY A 11 -2.66 0.05 16.62
CA GLY A 11 -3.36 -1.25 16.59
C GLY A 11 -3.72 -1.62 15.15
N SER A 12 -5.00 -1.92 14.92
CA SER A 12 -5.58 -2.23 13.59
C SER A 12 -6.10 -1.01 12.84
N ASN A 13 -5.86 0.21 13.34
CA ASN A 13 -6.27 1.45 12.69
C ASN A 13 -5.05 2.17 12.12
N VAL A 14 -5.21 2.80 10.96
CA VAL A 14 -4.19 3.58 10.28
C VAL A 14 -4.72 4.97 10.00
N SER A 15 -4.14 5.97 10.64
CA SER A 15 -4.45 7.38 10.42
C SER A 15 -3.60 7.91 9.27
N VAL A 16 -4.23 8.50 8.27
CA VAL A 16 -3.58 9.01 7.06
C VAL A 16 -3.85 10.50 6.92
N LYS A 17 -2.79 11.31 6.82
CA LYS A 17 -2.89 12.75 6.55
C LYS A 17 -2.53 13.05 5.11
N TYR A 18 -3.37 13.85 4.45
CA TYR A 18 -3.13 14.32 3.09
C TYR A 18 -3.73 15.72 2.90
N GLY A 19 -2.92 16.65 2.38
CA GLY A 19 -3.31 18.07 2.35
C GLY A 19 -3.77 18.56 3.74
N ASN A 20 -4.97 19.14 3.79
CA ASN A 20 -5.61 19.61 5.04
C ASN A 20 -6.60 18.58 5.65
N TYR A 21 -6.62 17.36 5.13
CA TYR A 21 -7.55 16.31 5.53
C TYR A 21 -6.85 15.20 6.29
N SER A 22 -7.62 14.46 7.06
CA SER A 22 -7.21 13.21 7.69
C SER A 22 -8.29 12.17 7.48
N THR A 23 -7.89 10.93 7.22
CA THR A 23 -8.81 9.81 7.14
C THR A 23 -8.25 8.62 7.92
N GLN A 24 -9.12 7.67 8.23
CA GLN A 24 -8.78 6.49 8.99
C GLN A 24 -9.11 5.26 8.15
N LEU A 25 -8.13 4.36 8.07
CA LEU A 25 -8.26 3.07 7.40
C LEU A 25 -8.09 1.96 8.43
N SER A 26 -8.65 0.80 8.14
CA SER A 26 -8.48 -0.40 8.98
C SER A 26 -7.53 -1.37 8.30
N GLY A 27 -6.67 -1.99 9.09
CA GLY A 27 -5.69 -2.99 8.68
C GLY A 27 -4.28 -2.70 9.20
N THR A 28 -3.30 -3.37 8.60
CA THR A 28 -1.88 -3.20 8.87
C THR A 28 -1.25 -2.32 7.79
N LEU A 29 -0.59 -1.24 8.19
CA LEU A 29 0.14 -0.36 7.29
C LEU A 29 1.40 -1.07 6.77
N ILE A 30 1.49 -1.29 5.46
CA ILE A 30 2.72 -1.75 4.81
C ILE A 30 3.64 -0.55 4.52
N GLY A 31 3.05 0.54 4.07
CA GLY A 31 3.74 1.80 3.79
C GLY A 31 2.91 2.72 2.90
N PHE A 32 3.48 3.87 2.56
CA PHE A 32 2.85 4.87 1.72
C PHE A 32 3.87 5.61 0.84
N THR A 33 3.37 6.21 -0.23
CA THR A 33 4.04 7.20 -1.07
C THR A 33 3.25 8.50 -1.03
N GLN A 34 3.66 9.52 -1.79
CA GLN A 34 2.90 10.76 -1.90
C GLN A 34 1.51 10.56 -2.53
N ASN A 35 1.32 9.51 -3.33
CA ASN A 35 0.08 9.28 -4.10
C ASN A 35 -0.70 8.06 -3.63
N ALA A 36 -0.11 7.13 -2.89
CA ALA A 36 -0.76 5.88 -2.52
C ALA A 36 -0.42 5.41 -1.10
N ILE A 37 -1.33 4.67 -0.49
CA ILE A 37 -1.11 3.94 0.75
C ILE A 37 -1.51 2.48 0.58
N PHE A 38 -0.69 1.59 1.13
CA PHE A 38 -0.83 0.15 1.02
C PHE A 38 -1.18 -0.42 2.39
N ILE A 39 -2.39 -0.98 2.49
CA ILE A 39 -2.92 -1.54 3.73
C ILE A 39 -3.16 -3.03 3.54
N GLN A 40 -2.58 -3.84 4.42
CA GLN A 40 -2.86 -5.26 4.48
C GLN A 40 -4.05 -5.54 5.39
N ASN A 41 -5.01 -6.28 4.87
CA ASN A 41 -6.18 -6.80 5.56
C ASN A 41 -6.22 -8.31 5.39
N ASN A 42 -5.88 -9.04 6.46
CA ASN A 42 -5.72 -10.50 6.43
C ASN A 42 -4.73 -10.93 5.32
N ARG A 43 -5.23 -11.63 4.31
CA ARG A 43 -4.48 -12.14 3.14
C ARG A 43 -4.68 -11.28 1.89
N SER A 44 -5.08 -10.02 2.03
CA SER A 44 -5.29 -9.12 0.91
C SER A 44 -4.65 -7.77 1.19
N ILE A 45 -4.03 -7.18 0.18
CA ILE A 45 -3.54 -5.80 0.22
C ILE A 45 -4.51 -4.92 -0.54
N SER A 46 -5.14 -3.99 0.17
CA SER A 46 -5.93 -2.91 -0.38
C SER A 46 -5.04 -1.69 -0.62
N ILE A 47 -5.21 -1.08 -1.78
CA ILE A 47 -4.43 0.09 -2.20
C ILE A 47 -5.37 1.28 -2.32
N HIS A 48 -5.07 2.35 -1.59
CA HIS A 48 -5.80 3.61 -1.70
C HIS A 48 -4.90 4.66 -2.36
N ILE A 49 -5.44 5.39 -3.33
CA ILE A 49 -4.74 6.37 -4.14
C ILE A 49 -5.35 7.75 -3.98
N MET A 50 -4.53 8.79 -4.15
CA MET A 50 -4.99 10.16 -4.24
C MET A 50 -5.63 10.41 -5.60
N ARG A 51 -6.93 10.76 -5.61
CA ARG A 51 -7.67 11.18 -6.80
C ARG A 51 -8.54 12.38 -6.42
N ASN A 52 -8.47 13.45 -7.20
CA ASN A 52 -9.26 14.68 -6.97
C ASN A 52 -9.12 15.23 -5.53
N ASN A 53 -7.88 15.24 -5.00
CA ASN A 53 -7.55 15.65 -3.62
C ASN A 53 -8.19 14.80 -2.51
N GLN A 54 -8.72 13.62 -2.83
CA GLN A 54 -9.28 12.68 -1.87
C GLN A 54 -8.54 11.35 -1.94
N LEU A 55 -8.47 10.67 -0.79
CA LEU A 55 -7.95 9.32 -0.72
C LEU A 55 -9.07 8.34 -1.03
N VAL A 56 -8.96 7.62 -2.16
CA VAL A 56 -9.99 6.68 -2.63
C VAL A 56 -9.39 5.29 -2.82
N SER A 57 -10.19 4.24 -2.71
CA SER A 57 -9.73 2.90 -3.09
C SER A 57 -9.38 2.86 -4.58
N SER A 58 -8.26 2.23 -4.93
CA SER A 58 -7.87 1.97 -6.33
C SER A 58 -8.80 0.97 -7.02
N GLY A 59 -9.63 0.25 -6.24
CA GLY A 59 -10.44 -0.87 -6.72
C GLY A 59 -9.64 -2.15 -6.99
N ARG A 60 -8.31 -2.12 -6.76
CA ARG A 60 -7.44 -3.29 -6.89
C ARG A 60 -7.04 -3.82 -5.53
N ASN A 61 -7.16 -5.13 -5.40
CA ASN A 61 -6.71 -5.87 -4.23
C ASN A 61 -5.69 -6.91 -4.69
N ILE A 62 -4.58 -7.02 -3.97
CA ILE A 62 -3.57 -8.04 -4.25
C ILE A 62 -3.66 -9.13 -3.19
N GLN A 63 -3.97 -10.35 -3.62
CA GLN A 63 -4.06 -11.50 -2.72
C GLN A 63 -2.67 -11.99 -2.32
N LEU A 64 -2.50 -12.23 -1.03
CA LEU A 64 -1.33 -12.81 -0.41
C LEU A 64 -1.59 -14.30 -0.17
N SER A 65 -0.61 -15.12 -0.54
CA SER A 65 -0.54 -16.51 -0.13
C SER A 65 0.05 -16.62 1.28
N GLY A 66 -0.09 -17.78 1.93
CA GLY A 66 0.23 -17.93 3.37
C GLY A 66 1.67 -17.59 3.77
N SER A 67 2.63 -17.71 2.83
CA SER A 67 4.04 -17.38 3.04
C SER A 67 4.46 -16.06 2.40
N ASP A 68 3.52 -15.29 1.85
CA ASP A 68 3.84 -14.04 1.17
C ASP A 68 4.14 -12.93 2.19
N GLU A 69 5.23 -12.20 1.98
CA GLU A 69 5.58 -11.03 2.79
C GLU A 69 5.49 -9.76 1.94
N ALA A 70 4.84 -8.73 2.47
CA ALA A 70 4.66 -7.46 1.79
C ALA A 70 5.52 -6.36 2.41
N LYS A 71 6.28 -5.63 1.59
CA LYS A 71 7.05 -4.47 2.04
C LYS A 71 7.25 -3.45 0.92
N MET A 72 7.55 -2.21 1.28
CA MET A 72 7.86 -1.17 0.32
C MET A 72 9.27 -1.33 -0.27
N TYR A 73 9.38 -1.10 -1.58
CA TYR A 73 10.63 -0.99 -2.33
C TYR A 73 10.66 0.36 -3.06
N GLY A 74 11.17 1.39 -2.37
CA GLY A 74 11.08 2.77 -2.85
C GLY A 74 9.61 3.19 -2.99
N ASN A 75 9.20 3.52 -4.22
CA ASN A 75 7.81 3.91 -4.52
C ASN A 75 6.90 2.75 -4.96
N LYS A 76 7.35 1.49 -4.80
CA LYS A 76 6.61 0.30 -5.23
C LYS A 76 6.28 -0.59 -4.04
N LEU A 77 5.17 -1.32 -4.15
CA LEU A 77 4.85 -2.41 -3.24
C LEU A 77 5.55 -3.67 -3.73
N GLY A 78 6.37 -4.30 -2.90
CA GLY A 78 6.96 -5.61 -3.17
C GLY A 78 6.27 -6.71 -2.38
N ILE A 79 5.93 -7.80 -3.07
CA ILE A 79 5.41 -9.02 -2.46
C ILE A 79 6.41 -10.13 -2.70
N LYS A 80 7.05 -10.59 -1.63
CA LYS A 80 7.99 -11.71 -1.64
C LYS A 80 7.19 -13.01 -1.73
N ARG A 81 7.46 -13.78 -2.79
CA ARG A 81 6.94 -15.13 -3.05
C ARG A 81 8.13 -16.08 -3.24
N GLY A 82 8.52 -16.74 -2.16
CA GLY A 82 9.72 -17.59 -2.16
C GLY A 82 10.98 -16.80 -2.53
N ALA A 83 11.62 -17.17 -3.64
CA ALA A 83 12.86 -16.57 -4.14
C ALA A 83 12.64 -15.33 -5.04
N MET A 84 11.40 -14.89 -5.25
CA MET A 84 11.06 -13.74 -6.09
C MET A 84 10.30 -12.68 -5.31
N ILE A 85 10.47 -11.42 -5.69
CA ILE A 85 9.70 -10.27 -5.23
C ILE A 85 8.95 -9.72 -6.43
N LEU A 86 7.63 -9.78 -6.39
CA LEU A 86 6.76 -9.15 -7.37
C LEU A 86 6.57 -7.68 -6.99
N LEU A 87 6.85 -6.77 -7.91
CA LEU A 87 6.72 -5.34 -7.69
C LEU A 87 5.43 -4.83 -8.32
N TYR A 88 4.71 -4.00 -7.57
CA TYR A 88 3.48 -3.33 -8.00
C TYR A 88 3.64 -1.83 -7.87
N ASP A 89 3.11 -1.09 -8.85
CA ASP A 89 3.07 0.37 -8.80
C ASP A 89 2.04 0.91 -7.79
N GLU A 90 1.96 2.23 -7.68
CA GLU A 90 1.02 2.96 -6.81
C GLU A 90 -0.46 2.65 -7.10
N THR A 91 -0.77 2.12 -8.29
CA THR A 91 -2.13 1.75 -8.70
C THR A 91 -2.44 0.27 -8.48
N GLY A 92 -1.44 -0.54 -8.09
CA GLY A 92 -1.57 -1.98 -7.98
C GLY A 92 -1.40 -2.74 -9.30
N LYS A 93 -0.80 -2.13 -10.33
CA LYS A 93 -0.41 -2.84 -11.55
C LYS A 93 0.97 -3.47 -11.37
N PRO A 94 1.24 -4.64 -11.97
CA PRO A 94 2.57 -5.21 -12.00
C PRO A 94 3.56 -4.23 -12.64
N ALA A 95 4.65 -3.96 -11.94
CA ALA A 95 5.71 -3.03 -12.34
C ALA A 95 7.06 -3.75 -12.60
N GLY A 96 7.12 -5.06 -12.34
CA GLY A 96 8.29 -5.89 -12.57
C GLY A 96 8.48 -6.94 -11.48
N GLN A 97 9.64 -7.58 -11.48
CA GLN A 97 10.04 -8.53 -10.47
C GLN A 97 11.55 -8.49 -10.24
N THR A 98 11.99 -8.90 -9.05
CA THR A 98 13.41 -9.03 -8.70
C THR A 98 13.61 -10.26 -7.82
N SER A 99 14.83 -10.79 -7.76
CA SER A 99 15.17 -11.89 -6.84
C SER A 99 15.07 -11.42 -5.38
N ALA A 100 14.53 -12.27 -4.51
CA ALA A 100 14.55 -12.09 -3.07
C ALA A 100 15.97 -12.34 -2.57
N ARG A 101 16.71 -11.26 -2.33
CA ARG A 101 18.04 -11.31 -1.73
C ARG A 101 17.96 -11.24 -0.21
#